data_AF-A0A816V215-F1
#
_entry.id   AF-A0A816V215-F1
#
_cell.length_a   1.000
_cell.length_b   1.000
_cell.length_c   1.000
_cell.angle_alpha   90.00
_cell.angle_beta   90.00
_cell.angle_gamma   90.00
#
_symmetry.space_group_name_H-M   'P 1'
#
loop_
_entity.id
_entity.type
_entity.pdbx_description
1 polymer ?
#
loop_
_entity_poly.entity_id
_entity_poly.type
_entity_poly.pdbx_seq_one_letter_code
_entity_poly.pdbx_strand_id
1 'polypeptide(L)'
;MGISSSVPSYSASFSNSTTTASPPPPSPPSRVNEKSNGPERPRFFDGKAKNKCWSNADVVPGRHPERWRKDAAGNVVCKRFGNCGGCLCFEYDHIVPYSKGGESTAENCQILQTRVNRFKAAQENVDAETLKGYSCGLQFTDKELDVIEMAVYGDVLRPGKECRCKTVAELLGQYKAKDGKAACELPS
;
A
#
# COMPACT_ATOMS: atom_id res chain seq x y z
N MET A 1 38.41 -19.93 32.56
CA MET A 1 37.32 -20.90 32.37
C MET A 1 36.86 -20.78 30.94
N GLY A 2 37.32 -21.69 30.08
CA GLY A 2 37.08 -21.65 28.63
C GLY A 2 35.70 -22.19 28.28
N ILE A 3 35.01 -21.50 27.38
CA ILE A 3 33.74 -21.96 26.81
C ILE A 3 34.03 -22.86 25.61
N SER A 4 33.72 -24.15 25.77
CA SER A 4 33.85 -25.18 24.74
C SER A 4 32.63 -25.13 23.83
N SER A 5 32.84 -24.82 22.55
CA SER A 5 31.83 -24.87 21.50
C SER A 5 31.70 -26.29 20.96
N SER A 6 30.59 -26.97 21.25
CA SER A 6 30.29 -28.30 20.70
C SER A 6 29.16 -28.19 19.67
N VAL A 7 29.49 -28.44 18.40
CA VAL A 7 28.53 -28.56 17.29
C VAL A 7 28.11 -30.03 17.16
N PRO A 8 26.81 -30.38 17.10
CA PRO A 8 26.39 -31.75 16.85
C PRO A 8 26.41 -32.08 15.35
N SER A 9 27.18 -33.10 14.98
CA SER A 9 27.15 -33.74 13.66
C SER A 9 25.93 -34.65 13.53
N TYR A 10 25.03 -34.34 12.60
CA TYR A 10 23.94 -35.23 12.21
C TYR A 10 24.39 -36.12 11.04
N SER A 11 24.56 -37.42 11.31
CA SER A 11 24.73 -38.45 10.30
C SER A 11 23.36 -38.96 9.84
N ALA A 12 22.96 -38.66 8.61
CA ALA A 12 21.77 -39.22 7.99
C ALA A 12 22.13 -40.48 7.19
N SER A 13 21.64 -41.63 7.64
CA SER A 13 21.73 -42.92 6.96
C SER A 13 20.68 -42.99 5.85
N PHE A 14 21.11 -43.12 4.59
CA PHE A 14 20.21 -43.32 3.46
C PHE A 14 19.90 -44.81 3.29
N SER A 15 18.66 -45.21 3.58
CA SER A 15 18.12 -46.52 3.23
C SER A 15 17.50 -46.45 1.82
N ASN A 16 18.08 -47.19 0.88
CA ASN A 16 17.59 -47.30 -0.50
C ASN A 16 16.42 -48.30 -0.55
N SER A 17 15.20 -47.79 -0.75
CA SER A 17 14.02 -48.62 -1.05
C SER A 17 13.66 -48.47 -2.53
N THR A 18 13.87 -49.53 -3.29
CA THR A 18 13.53 -49.63 -4.71
C THR A 18 12.01 -49.83 -4.85
N THR A 19 11.29 -48.81 -5.29
CA THR A 19 9.88 -48.92 -5.70
C THR A 19 9.78 -48.87 -7.22
N THR A 20 9.25 -49.95 -7.80
CA THR A 20 8.89 -50.07 -9.22
C THR A 20 7.75 -49.10 -9.55
N ALA A 21 8.00 -48.12 -10.42
CA ALA A 21 7.00 -47.14 -10.85
C ALA A 21 6.13 -47.69 -12.00
N SER A 22 4.82 -47.70 -11.81
CA SER A 22 3.85 -47.89 -12.89
C SER A 22 3.68 -46.59 -13.69
N PRO A 23 3.40 -46.64 -15.01
CA PRO A 23 3.23 -45.44 -15.83
C PRO A 23 1.96 -44.65 -15.45
N PRO A 24 1.98 -43.32 -15.57
CA PRO A 24 0.81 -42.49 -15.26
C PRO A 24 -0.31 -42.68 -16.31
N PRO A 25 -1.59 -42.56 -15.92
CA PRO A 25 -2.70 -42.56 -16.87
C PRO A 25 -2.65 -41.32 -17.78
N PRO A 26 -3.20 -41.41 -19.01
CA PRO A 26 -3.23 -40.29 -19.93
C PRO A 26 -4.07 -39.12 -19.37
N SER A 27 -3.53 -37.91 -19.50
CA SER A 27 -4.18 -36.67 -19.09
C SER A 27 -5.57 -36.52 -19.74
N PRO A 28 -6.60 -36.05 -19.00
CA PRO A 28 -7.89 -35.72 -19.59
C PRO A 28 -7.71 -34.61 -20.64
N PRO A 29 -8.53 -34.59 -21.71
CA PRO A 29 -8.40 -33.57 -22.74
C PRO A 29 -8.58 -32.19 -22.12
N SER A 30 -7.59 -31.34 -22.36
CA SER A 30 -7.60 -29.92 -22.02
C SER A 30 -8.93 -29.31 -22.45
N ARG A 31 -9.71 -28.87 -21.46
CA ARG A 31 -10.96 -28.14 -21.65
C ARG A 31 -10.62 -26.94 -22.53
N VAL A 32 -11.05 -26.99 -23.79
CA VAL A 32 -10.86 -25.91 -24.75
C VAL A 32 -11.59 -24.72 -24.16
N ASN A 33 -10.83 -23.73 -23.70
CA ASN A 33 -11.38 -22.49 -23.20
C ASN A 33 -11.99 -21.81 -24.44
N GLU A 34 -13.31 -21.83 -24.57
CA GLU A 34 -14.03 -21.05 -25.56
C GLU A 34 -13.54 -19.61 -25.43
N LYS A 35 -12.73 -19.18 -26.40
CA LYS A 35 -12.27 -17.78 -26.49
C LYS A 35 -13.52 -16.94 -26.71
N SER A 36 -14.00 -16.33 -25.64
CA SER A 36 -14.95 -15.22 -25.71
C SER A 36 -14.32 -14.15 -26.60
N ASN A 37 -14.86 -13.96 -27.80
CA ASN A 37 -14.46 -12.97 -28.81
C ASN A 37 -14.83 -11.52 -28.39
N GLY A 38 -14.61 -11.18 -27.13
CA GLY A 38 -14.71 -9.81 -26.62
C GLY A 38 -13.33 -9.20 -26.40
N PRO A 39 -13.17 -7.86 -26.47
CA PRO A 39 -11.94 -7.23 -26.01
C PRO A 39 -11.68 -7.62 -24.56
N GLU A 40 -10.48 -8.13 -24.27
CA GLU A 40 -10.09 -8.53 -22.92
C GLU A 40 -10.20 -7.32 -21.98
N ARG A 41 -11.03 -7.41 -20.94
CA ARG A 41 -11.21 -6.32 -19.98
C ARG A 41 -9.89 -6.02 -19.24
N PRO A 42 -9.50 -4.75 -19.08
CA PRO A 42 -8.23 -4.43 -18.42
C PRO A 42 -8.27 -4.81 -16.94
N ARG A 43 -7.22 -5.47 -16.46
CA ARG A 43 -7.06 -5.85 -15.04
C ARG A 43 -6.68 -4.68 -14.14
N PHE A 44 -6.00 -3.67 -14.68
CA PHE A 44 -5.46 -2.56 -13.90
C PHE A 44 -6.25 -1.28 -14.18
N PHE A 45 -6.45 -0.47 -13.14
CA PHE A 45 -7.01 0.87 -13.27
C PHE A 45 -6.07 1.78 -14.08
N ASP A 46 -6.63 2.50 -15.05
CA ASP A 46 -5.91 3.54 -15.77
C ASP A 46 -5.67 4.78 -14.89
N GLY A 47 -4.91 5.75 -15.40
CA GLY A 47 -4.59 6.98 -14.65
C GLY A 47 -5.82 7.82 -14.29
N LYS A 48 -6.83 7.86 -15.17
CA LYS A 48 -8.06 8.62 -14.95
C LYS A 48 -8.90 7.98 -13.84
N ALA A 49 -9.04 6.65 -13.87
CA ALA A 49 -9.71 5.86 -12.86
C ALA A 49 -9.02 6.02 -11.50
N LYS A 50 -7.68 5.92 -11.44
CA LYS A 50 -6.90 6.13 -10.20
C LYS A 50 -7.06 7.53 -9.61
N ASN A 51 -7.11 8.55 -10.46
CA ASN A 51 -7.32 9.93 -10.01
C ASN A 51 -8.72 10.13 -9.45
N LYS A 52 -9.74 9.67 -10.16
CA LYS A 52 -11.14 9.77 -9.70
C LYS A 52 -11.38 8.93 -8.43
N CYS A 53 -10.83 7.73 -8.37
CA CYS A 53 -10.86 6.86 -7.19
C CYS A 53 -10.25 7.52 -5.96
N TRP A 54 -9.08 8.16 -6.11
CA TRP A 54 -8.48 8.94 -5.02
C TRP A 54 -9.36 10.12 -4.58
N SER A 55 -9.92 10.85 -5.54
CA SER A 55 -10.79 12.01 -5.26
C SER A 55 -12.10 11.64 -4.57
N ASN A 56 -12.63 10.44 -4.84
CA ASN A 56 -13.85 9.90 -4.24
C ASN A 56 -13.65 9.41 -2.79
N ALA A 57 -12.42 9.09 -2.39
CA ALA A 57 -12.13 8.62 -1.05
C ALA A 57 -12.36 9.72 0.00
N ASP A 58 -12.65 9.32 1.24
CA ASP A 58 -12.94 10.27 2.31
C ASP A 58 -11.74 11.19 2.60
N VAL A 59 -12.01 12.46 2.90
CA VAL A 59 -10.97 13.44 3.25
C VAL A 59 -10.51 13.24 4.70
N VAL A 60 -9.24 13.50 4.95
CA VAL A 60 -8.72 13.62 6.33
C VAL A 60 -8.96 15.07 6.79
N PRO A 61 -9.76 15.31 7.85
CA PRO A 61 -10.02 16.67 8.33
C PRO A 61 -8.73 17.40 8.65
N GLY A 62 -8.64 18.68 8.27
CA GLY A 62 -7.45 19.51 8.52
C GLY A 62 -6.22 19.15 7.67
N ARG A 63 -6.37 18.34 6.61
CA ARG A 63 -5.26 17.94 5.71
C ARG A 63 -5.57 18.25 4.25
N HIS A 64 -4.52 18.42 3.44
CA HIS A 64 -4.68 18.66 2.00
C HIS A 64 -5.26 17.41 1.29
N PRO A 65 -6.42 17.51 0.63
CA PRO A 65 -7.14 16.34 0.09
C PRO A 65 -6.42 15.68 -1.11
N GLU A 66 -5.49 16.37 -1.76
CA GLU A 66 -4.66 15.75 -2.81
C GLU A 66 -3.48 14.95 -2.25
N ARG A 67 -3.11 15.17 -0.99
CA ARG A 67 -1.97 14.51 -0.32
C ARG A 67 -2.43 13.40 0.61
N TRP A 68 -3.55 13.62 1.29
CA TRP A 68 -4.05 12.75 2.35
C TRP A 68 -5.51 12.34 2.10
N ARG A 69 -5.81 11.06 2.30
CA ARG A 69 -7.17 10.51 2.26
C ARG A 69 -7.35 9.47 3.36
N LYS A 70 -8.61 9.14 3.66
CA LYS A 70 -8.96 7.93 4.39
C LYS A 70 -9.28 6.83 3.39
N ASP A 71 -8.75 5.65 3.66
CA ASP A 71 -9.11 4.45 2.94
C ASP A 71 -10.51 3.94 3.32
N ALA A 72 -11.02 2.91 2.65
CA ALA A 72 -12.37 2.40 2.94
C ALA A 72 -12.53 1.77 4.34
N ALA A 73 -11.43 1.51 5.05
CA ALA A 73 -11.41 1.07 6.45
C ALA A 73 -11.22 2.24 7.44
N GLY A 74 -11.16 3.48 6.94
CA GLY A 74 -10.97 4.70 7.72
C GLY A 74 -9.52 5.02 8.09
N ASN A 75 -8.54 4.32 7.52
CA ASN A 75 -7.12 4.55 7.77
C ASN A 75 -6.60 5.77 7.00
N VAL A 76 -5.77 6.58 7.63
CA VAL A 76 -5.08 7.68 6.95
C VAL A 76 -4.01 7.12 6.02
N VAL A 77 -4.03 7.55 4.75
CA VAL A 77 -3.04 7.16 3.73
C VAL A 77 -2.53 8.39 2.97
N CYS A 78 -1.30 8.31 2.48
CA CYS A 78 -0.63 9.40 1.77
C CYS A 78 -0.47 9.08 0.27
N LYS A 79 -0.78 10.05 -0.60
CA LYS A 79 -0.75 9.88 -2.06
C LYS A 79 0.61 9.45 -2.59
N ARG A 80 1.70 9.91 -1.96
CA ARG A 80 3.08 9.56 -2.32
C ARG A 80 3.49 8.15 -1.89
N PHE A 81 2.75 7.54 -0.97
CA PHE A 81 2.99 6.19 -0.47
C PHE A 81 2.12 5.14 -1.18
N GLY A 82 2.05 5.21 -2.51
CA GLY A 82 1.42 4.16 -3.31
C GLY A 82 2.33 2.94 -3.44
N ASN A 83 1.77 1.73 -3.33
CA ASN A 83 2.46 0.46 -3.56
C ASN A 83 3.66 0.19 -2.62
N CYS A 84 3.53 0.53 -1.33
CA CYS A 84 4.53 0.22 -0.30
C CYS A 84 3.91 -0.47 0.93
N GLY A 85 4.73 -0.93 1.88
CA GLY A 85 4.28 -1.76 3.02
C GLY A 85 4.08 -1.05 4.37
N GLY A 86 4.29 0.26 4.43
CA GLY A 86 4.15 1.06 5.66
C GLY A 86 2.69 1.37 6.05
N CYS A 87 2.49 1.92 7.25
CA CYS A 87 1.17 2.17 7.83
C CYS A 87 0.36 3.26 7.12
N LEU A 88 1.02 4.15 6.37
CA LEU A 88 0.40 5.19 5.54
C LEU A 88 0.37 4.82 4.05
N CYS A 89 0.85 3.61 3.71
CA CYS A 89 0.91 3.13 2.34
C CYS A 89 -0.43 2.56 1.91
N PHE A 90 -0.75 2.73 0.63
CA PHE A 90 -2.00 2.24 0.05
C PHE A 90 -1.78 1.59 -1.30
N GLU A 91 -2.78 0.81 -1.70
CA GLU A 91 -2.94 0.26 -3.04
C GLU A 91 -4.35 0.57 -3.54
N TYR A 92 -4.51 0.58 -4.87
CA TYR A 92 -5.82 0.67 -5.51
C TYR A 92 -6.41 -0.73 -5.60
N ASP A 93 -7.60 -0.90 -5.05
CA ASP A 93 -8.30 -2.17 -4.93
C ASP A 93 -9.64 -2.13 -5.67
N HIS A 94 -10.05 -3.29 -6.18
CA HIS A 94 -11.37 -3.47 -6.76
C HIS A 94 -12.38 -3.79 -5.66
N ILE A 95 -13.45 -2.99 -5.53
CA ILE A 95 -14.54 -3.23 -4.57
C ILE A 95 -15.12 -4.63 -4.81
N VAL A 96 -15.57 -4.88 -6.04
CA VAL A 96 -15.84 -6.23 -6.57
C VAL A 96 -14.54 -6.75 -7.20
N PRO A 97 -13.94 -7.85 -6.70
CA PRO A 97 -12.66 -8.34 -7.20
C PRO A 97 -12.66 -8.60 -8.71
N TYR A 98 -11.54 -8.32 -9.37
CA TYR A 98 -11.38 -8.60 -10.79
C TYR A 98 -11.69 -10.07 -11.13
N SER A 99 -11.23 -11.02 -10.31
CA SER A 99 -11.48 -12.46 -10.52
C SER A 99 -12.96 -12.86 -10.47
N LYS A 100 -13.82 -11.99 -9.94
CA LYS A 100 -15.26 -12.17 -9.79
C LYS A 100 -16.09 -11.28 -10.73
N GLY A 101 -15.44 -10.74 -11.76
CA GLY A 101 -16.11 -9.96 -12.81
C GLY A 101 -16.08 -8.45 -12.59
N GLY A 102 -15.47 -7.95 -11.52
CA GLY A 102 -15.35 -6.51 -11.29
C GLY A 102 -14.49 -5.81 -12.34
N GLU A 103 -15.01 -4.72 -12.90
CA GLU A 103 -14.31 -3.91 -13.91
C GLU A 103 -13.29 -2.97 -13.26
N SER A 104 -12.24 -2.60 -14.02
CA SER A 104 -11.22 -1.65 -13.56
C SER A 104 -11.64 -0.20 -13.80
N THR A 105 -12.82 0.17 -13.31
CA THR A 105 -13.40 1.52 -13.42
C THR A 105 -13.20 2.31 -12.14
N ALA A 106 -13.44 3.63 -12.17
CA ALA A 106 -13.33 4.46 -10.97
C ALA A 106 -14.41 4.12 -9.93
N GLU A 107 -15.57 3.67 -10.40
CA GLU A 107 -16.75 3.35 -9.60
C GLU A 107 -16.56 2.04 -8.83
N ASN A 108 -15.80 1.09 -9.39
CA ASN A 108 -15.41 -0.15 -8.73
C ASN A 108 -14.04 -0.05 -8.03
N CYS A 109 -13.49 1.15 -7.89
CA CYS A 109 -12.19 1.37 -7.27
C CYS A 109 -12.34 1.93 -5.86
N GLN A 110 -11.56 1.39 -4.93
CA GLN A 110 -11.32 1.97 -3.61
C GLN A 110 -9.82 2.01 -3.34
N ILE A 111 -9.40 2.89 -2.43
CA ILE A 111 -8.05 2.83 -1.87
C ILE A 111 -8.11 2.04 -0.57
N LEU A 112 -7.12 1.18 -0.35
CA LEU A 112 -6.95 0.42 0.88
C LEU A 112 -5.51 0.49 1.32
N GLN A 113 -5.29 0.65 2.63
CA GLN A 113 -3.98 0.46 3.22
C GLN A 113 -3.42 -0.90 2.77
N THR A 114 -2.16 -0.96 2.34
CA THR A 114 -1.61 -2.16 1.69
C THR A 114 -1.80 -3.45 2.51
N ARG A 115 -1.68 -3.37 3.84
CA ARG A 115 -1.93 -4.52 4.73
C ARG A 115 -3.39 -4.97 4.69
N VAL A 116 -4.32 -4.04 4.73
CA VAL A 116 -5.77 -4.27 4.65
C VAL A 116 -6.13 -4.84 3.27
N ASN A 117 -5.52 -4.32 2.20
CA ASN A 117 -5.72 -4.83 0.84
C ASN A 117 -5.29 -6.30 0.72
N ARG A 118 -4.12 -6.65 1.27
CA ARG A 118 -3.62 -8.03 1.28
C ARG A 118 -4.55 -8.99 2.03
N PHE A 119 -5.15 -8.51 3.12
CA PHE A 119 -6.16 -9.29 3.84
C PHE A 119 -7.44 -9.46 3.00
N LYS A 120 -7.99 -8.38 2.43
CA LYS A 120 -9.19 -8.44 1.60
C LYS A 120 -9.01 -9.39 0.42
N ALA A 121 -7.90 -9.31 -0.30
CA ALA A 121 -7.60 -10.14 -1.46
C ALA A 121 -8.81 -10.24 -2.44
N ALA A 122 -9.33 -11.45 -2.67
CA ALA A 122 -10.50 -11.70 -3.53
C ALA A 122 -11.82 -11.89 -2.75
N GLN A 123 -11.83 -11.56 -1.46
CA GLN A 123 -13.06 -11.60 -0.66
C GLN A 123 -14.01 -10.49 -1.11
N GLU A 124 -15.31 -10.79 -1.10
CA GLU A 124 -16.38 -9.82 -1.37
C GLU A 124 -17.11 -9.53 -0.07
N ASN A 125 -17.73 -8.34 0.00
CA ASN A 125 -18.60 -7.94 1.11
C ASN A 125 -17.92 -8.04 2.48
N VAL A 126 -16.61 -7.81 2.55
CA VAL A 126 -15.90 -7.66 3.82
C VAL A 126 -16.27 -6.30 4.39
N ASP A 127 -16.86 -6.29 5.58
CA ASP A 127 -17.30 -5.07 6.24
C ASP A 127 -16.11 -4.22 6.72
N ALA A 128 -16.35 -2.92 6.90
CA ALA A 128 -15.32 -1.96 7.28
C ALA A 128 -14.70 -2.25 8.65
N GLU A 129 -15.44 -2.85 9.59
CA GLU A 129 -14.93 -3.18 10.93
C GLU A 129 -13.92 -4.33 10.86
N THR A 130 -14.26 -5.37 10.10
CA THR A 130 -13.33 -6.47 9.79
C THR A 130 -12.08 -5.96 9.09
N LEU A 131 -12.22 -5.10 8.06
CA LEU A 131 -11.06 -4.51 7.37
C LEU A 131 -10.19 -3.70 8.33
N LYS A 132 -10.81 -2.90 9.21
CA LYS A 132 -10.12 -2.09 10.21
C LYS A 132 -9.35 -2.93 11.23
N GLY A 133 -9.79 -4.15 11.53
CA GLY A 133 -9.07 -5.10 12.39
C GLY A 133 -7.68 -5.49 11.86
N TYR A 134 -7.45 -5.37 10.55
CA TYR A 134 -6.15 -5.67 9.91
C TYR A 134 -5.32 -4.41 9.60
N SER A 135 -5.79 -3.25 10.02
CA SER A 135 -5.06 -1.99 9.88
C SER A 135 -3.77 -1.99 10.71
N CYS A 136 -2.81 -1.14 10.34
CA CYS A 136 -1.75 -0.77 11.25
C CYS A 136 -2.33 -0.09 12.52
N GLY A 137 -1.90 -0.53 13.69
CA GLY A 137 -2.33 0.04 14.98
C GLY A 137 -1.63 1.35 15.35
N LEU A 138 -0.73 1.86 14.50
CA LEU A 138 -0.04 3.13 14.73
C LEU A 138 -0.96 4.30 14.40
N GLN A 139 -1.26 5.13 15.38
CA GLN A 139 -2.03 6.35 15.21
C GLN A 139 -1.09 7.54 15.12
N PHE A 140 -1.32 8.42 14.14
CA PHE A 140 -0.52 9.61 13.94
C PHE A 140 -1.30 10.83 14.41
N THR A 141 -0.64 11.66 15.21
CA THR A 141 -1.08 13.01 15.55
C THR A 141 -0.85 13.95 14.38
N ASP A 142 -1.45 15.14 14.45
CA ASP A 142 -1.22 16.15 13.42
C ASP A 142 0.24 16.61 13.31
N LYS A 143 0.97 16.62 14.43
CA LYS A 143 2.39 16.98 14.41
C LYS A 143 3.23 15.92 13.70
N GLU A 144 2.93 14.64 13.90
CA GLU A 144 3.65 13.55 13.24
C GLU A 144 3.34 13.50 11.74
N LEU A 145 2.07 13.72 11.36
CA LEU A 145 1.70 13.85 9.94
C LEU A 145 2.39 15.05 9.28
N ASP A 146 2.55 16.18 9.99
CA ASP A 146 3.32 17.32 9.47
C ASP A 146 4.77 16.92 9.18
N VAL A 147 5.43 16.19 10.09
CA VAL A 147 6.82 15.71 9.89
C VAL A 147 6.93 14.78 8.68
N ILE A 148 5.96 13.89 8.51
CA ILE A 148 5.93 12.98 7.35
C ILE A 148 5.68 13.76 6.05
N GLU A 149 4.80 14.76 6.07
CA GLU A 149 4.56 15.64 4.93
C GLU A 149 5.82 16.42 4.54
N MET A 150 6.53 16.98 5.53
CA MET A 150 7.83 17.62 5.35
C MET A 150 8.83 16.68 4.67
N ALA A 151 8.94 15.44 5.15
CA ALA A 151 9.89 14.47 4.60
C ALA A 151 9.57 14.06 3.15
N VAL A 152 8.30 14.03 2.78
CA VAL A 152 7.84 13.44 1.52
C VAL A 152 7.55 14.48 0.43
N TYR A 153 7.10 15.67 0.82
CA TYR A 153 6.78 16.77 -0.09
C TYR A 153 7.75 17.96 0.03
N GLY A 154 8.52 18.06 1.12
CA GLY A 154 9.40 19.19 1.38
C GLY A 154 8.67 20.40 1.96
N ASP A 155 7.38 20.29 2.25
CA ASP A 155 6.52 21.35 2.77
C ASP A 155 5.35 20.76 3.58
N VAL A 156 4.64 21.62 4.30
CA VAL A 156 3.36 21.29 4.93
C VAL A 156 2.32 22.23 4.37
N LEU A 157 1.18 21.69 3.94
CA LEU A 157 0.08 22.48 3.41
C LEU A 157 -1.24 22.09 4.09
N ARG A 158 -1.69 22.89 5.06
CA ARG A 158 -2.99 22.70 5.71
C ARG A 158 -3.55 23.99 6.32
N PRO A 159 -4.85 24.06 6.65
CA PRO A 159 -5.41 25.22 7.33
C PRO A 159 -4.62 25.61 8.58
N GLY A 160 -4.21 26.88 8.64
CA GLY A 160 -3.42 27.42 9.74
C GLY A 160 -1.93 27.07 9.75
N LYS A 161 -1.43 26.28 8.77
CA LYS A 161 0.01 25.97 8.65
C LYS A 161 0.41 25.71 7.20
N GLU A 162 1.10 26.67 6.61
CA GLU A 162 1.79 26.52 5.33
C GLU A 162 3.27 26.87 5.53
N CYS A 163 4.16 25.93 5.24
CA CYS A 163 5.59 26.11 5.43
C CYS A 163 6.40 25.26 4.46
N ARG A 164 7.67 25.61 4.23
CA ARG A 164 8.61 24.85 3.40
C ARG A 164 9.87 24.48 4.20
N CYS A 165 10.40 23.28 3.98
CA CYS A 165 11.69 22.86 4.52
C CYS A 165 12.82 23.68 3.92
N LYS A 166 13.68 24.23 4.78
CA LYS A 166 14.87 24.98 4.36
C LYS A 166 15.92 24.06 3.75
N THR A 167 16.67 24.60 2.79
CA THR A 167 17.91 23.99 2.33
C THR A 167 19.02 24.18 3.38
N VAL A 168 20.08 23.38 3.31
CA VAL A 168 21.25 23.52 4.18
C VAL A 168 21.89 24.91 4.05
N ALA A 169 21.97 25.47 2.84
CA ALA A 169 22.52 26.81 2.62
C ALA A 169 21.71 27.91 3.34
N GLU A 170 20.39 27.77 3.42
CA GLU A 170 19.53 28.71 4.17
C GLU A 170 19.71 28.56 5.67
N LEU A 171 19.90 27.33 6.16
CA LEU A 171 20.21 27.08 7.56
C LEU A 171 21.57 27.67 7.95
N LEU A 172 22.55 27.62 7.05
CA LEU A 172 23.88 28.22 7.24
C LEU A 172 23.92 29.73 6.94
N GLY A 173 22.80 30.35 6.57
CA GLY A 173 22.74 31.78 6.23
C GLY A 173 23.45 32.18 4.93
N GLN A 174 23.89 31.21 4.13
CA GLN A 174 24.58 31.41 2.85
C GLN A 174 23.62 31.81 1.72
N TYR A 175 22.33 31.50 1.87
CA TYR A 175 21.28 31.81 0.90
C TYR A 175 20.00 32.27 1.60
N LYS A 176 19.25 33.17 0.95
CA LYS A 176 17.92 33.61 1.38
C LYS A 176 16.92 33.37 0.26
N ALA A 177 15.89 32.56 0.53
CA ALA A 177 14.82 32.30 -0.43
C ALA A 177 14.02 33.58 -0.76
N LYS A 178 13.51 33.63 -1.99
CA LYS A 178 12.74 34.76 -2.53
C LYS A 178 11.22 34.55 -2.44
N ASP A 179 10.76 33.35 -2.11
CA ASP A 179 9.35 32.94 -2.17
C ASP A 179 8.51 33.41 -0.97
N GLY A 180 9.14 33.98 0.06
CA GLY A 180 8.47 34.50 1.26
C GLY A 180 7.80 33.44 2.14
N LYS A 181 7.98 32.14 1.83
CA LYS A 181 7.34 31.06 2.57
C LYS A 181 8.01 30.86 3.93
N ALA A 182 7.19 30.65 4.96
CA ALA A 182 7.67 30.35 6.30
C ALA A 182 8.45 29.03 6.32
N ALA A 183 9.44 28.95 7.21
CA ALA A 183 10.21 27.72 7.41
C ALA A 183 9.38 26.70 8.18
N CYS A 184 9.43 25.43 7.78
CA CYS A 184 8.87 24.39 8.63
C CYS A 184 9.75 24.18 9.86
N GLU A 185 9.10 24.04 11.02
CA GLU A 185 9.72 23.71 12.28
C GLU A 185 9.36 22.29 12.67
N LEU A 186 10.36 21.52 13.11
CA LEU A 186 10.12 20.21 13.69
C LEU A 186 9.39 20.39 15.03
N PRO A 187 8.43 19.50 15.36
CA PRO A 187 7.80 19.52 16.65
C PRO A 187 8.84 19.29 17.75
N SER A 188 8.81 20.15 18.76
CA SER A 188 9.57 20.03 20.00
C SER A 188 8.97 19.03 20.97
#